data_AF-A0A817CZP1-F1
#
_entry.id   AF-A0A817CZP1-F1
#
_cell.length_a   1.000
_cell.length_b   1.000
_cell.length_c   1.000
_cell.angle_alpha   90.00
_cell.angle_beta   90.00
_cell.angle_gamma   90.00
#
_symmetry.space_group_name_H-M   'P 1'
#
loop_
_entity.id
_entity.type
_entity.pdbx_description
1 polymer ?
#
loop_
_entity_poly.entity_id
_entity_poly.type
_entity_poly.pdbx_seq_one_letter_code
_entity_poly.pdbx_strand_id
1 'polypeptide(L)'
;MKLIANENDDFIKDLLADLTGQVQEAIGKQEWFDKWGVHYLPSLTDAHLLQVCNNFKDPGVQHYGKGVLFSKIRDEMDDIFCSLPAPISSLTTSAPVDMAVFYNPAGGCFHGECSVSLMNGTTKLVKDVQPGDRMALHGGMV
;
A
#
# COMPACT_ATOMS: atom_id res chain seq x y z
N MET A 1 -38.47 8.17 0.59
CA MET A 1 -37.13 8.77 0.49
C MET A 1 -36.49 8.24 -0.80
N LYS A 2 -36.60 8.99 -1.91
CA LYS A 2 -35.88 8.65 -3.14
C LYS A 2 -34.47 9.20 -2.97
N LEU A 3 -33.49 8.31 -2.82
CA LEU A 3 -32.10 8.68 -3.02
C LEU A 3 -31.94 8.97 -4.51
N ILE A 4 -32.02 10.25 -4.87
CA ILE A 4 -31.56 10.74 -6.16
C ILE A 4 -30.03 10.77 -6.05
N ALA A 5 -29.39 9.62 -6.28
CA ALA A 5 -27.97 9.63 -6.60
C ALA A 5 -27.86 10.35 -7.94
N ASN A 6 -27.30 11.56 -7.91
CA ASN A 6 -27.03 12.30 -9.13
C ASN A 6 -25.99 11.49 -9.91
N GLU A 7 -26.34 11.03 -11.11
CA GLU A 7 -25.48 10.19 -11.98
C GLU A 7 -24.14 10.88 -12.31
N ASN A 8 -24.03 12.19 -12.04
CA ASN A 8 -22.85 13.01 -12.23
C ASN A 8 -21.99 13.20 -10.97
N ASP A 9 -22.31 12.60 -9.84
CA ASP A 9 -21.49 12.70 -8.63
C ASP A 9 -20.17 11.92 -8.78
N ASP A 10 -19.04 12.62 -8.74
CA ASP A 10 -17.72 12.03 -8.90
C ASP A 10 -17.41 10.99 -7.81
N PHE A 11 -17.94 11.15 -6.60
CA PHE A 11 -17.81 10.14 -5.55
C PHE A 11 -18.50 8.82 -5.95
N ILE A 12 -19.69 8.90 -6.56
CA ILE A 12 -20.43 7.71 -7.01
C ILE A 12 -19.73 7.05 -8.20
N LYS A 13 -19.17 7.83 -9.13
CA LYS A 13 -18.40 7.29 -10.25
C LYS A 13 -17.14 6.56 -9.78
N ASP A 14 -16.43 7.15 -8.84
CA ASP A 14 -15.19 6.58 -8.30
C ASP A 14 -15.46 5.33 -7.46
N LEU A 15 -16.53 5.32 -6.66
CA LEU A 15 -16.97 4.12 -5.94
C LEU A 15 -17.35 3.00 -6.92
N LEU A 16 -18.01 3.33 -8.04
CA LEU A 16 -18.32 2.34 -9.08
C LEU A 16 -17.04 1.82 -9.76
N ALA A 17 -16.02 2.66 -9.94
CA ALA A 17 -14.72 2.25 -10.48
C ALA A 17 -14.00 1.26 -9.54
N ASP A 18 -14.04 1.47 -8.22
CA ASP A 18 -13.52 0.51 -7.23
C ASP A 18 -14.23 -0.84 -7.36
N LEU A 19 -15.58 -0.82 -7.42
CA LEU A 19 -16.42 -2.01 -7.50
C LEU A 19 -16.21 -2.82 -8.78
N THR A 20 -16.12 -2.14 -9.93
CA THR A 20 -15.97 -2.78 -11.25
C THR A 20 -14.51 -3.06 -11.61
N GLY A 21 -13.57 -2.47 -10.89
CA GLY A 21 -12.13 -2.68 -11.04
C GLY A 21 -11.59 -3.65 -9.99
N GLN A 22 -10.94 -3.11 -8.95
CA GLN A 22 -10.19 -3.91 -7.98
C GLN A 22 -11.06 -4.88 -7.18
N VAL A 23 -12.29 -4.52 -6.82
CA VAL A 23 -13.21 -5.45 -6.13
C VAL A 23 -13.58 -6.63 -7.03
N GLN A 24 -13.90 -6.37 -8.31
CA GLN A 24 -14.21 -7.42 -9.27
C GLN A 24 -12.99 -8.33 -9.53
N GLU A 25 -11.78 -7.77 -9.62
CA GLU A 25 -10.54 -8.54 -9.71
C GLU A 25 -10.33 -9.40 -8.46
N ALA A 26 -10.52 -8.83 -7.26
CA ALA A 26 -10.32 -9.51 -5.99
C ALA A 26 -11.15 -10.79 -5.85
N ILE A 27 -12.40 -10.77 -6.34
CA ILE A 27 -13.33 -11.91 -6.25
C ILE A 27 -13.41 -12.72 -7.54
N GLY A 28 -12.77 -12.28 -8.63
CA GLY A 28 -12.93 -12.85 -9.96
C GLY A 28 -12.32 -14.25 -10.13
N LYS A 29 -11.34 -14.60 -9.29
CA LYS A 29 -10.75 -15.95 -9.23
C LYS A 29 -10.45 -16.32 -7.79
N GLN A 30 -10.68 -17.59 -7.43
CA GLN A 30 -10.37 -18.11 -6.09
C GLN A 30 -8.91 -17.86 -5.70
N GLU A 31 -7.98 -18.10 -6.62
CA GLU A 31 -6.54 -17.85 -6.40
C GLU A 31 -6.25 -16.38 -6.03
N TRP A 32 -6.90 -15.43 -6.67
CA TRP A 32 -6.71 -13.99 -6.39
C TRP A 32 -7.35 -13.60 -5.06
N PHE A 33 -8.52 -14.15 -4.78
CA PHE A 33 -9.18 -13.96 -3.51
C PHE A 33 -8.30 -14.46 -2.35
N ASP A 34 -7.82 -15.69 -2.42
CA ASP A 34 -6.98 -16.30 -1.38
C ASP A 34 -5.65 -15.57 -1.22
N LYS A 35 -5.09 -15.07 -2.34
CA LYS A 35 -3.79 -14.38 -2.33
C LYS A 35 -3.86 -12.96 -1.76
N TRP A 36 -4.91 -12.19 -2.10
CA TRP A 36 -5.00 -10.78 -1.69
C TRP A 36 -6.42 -10.27 -1.47
N GLY A 37 -7.42 -10.80 -2.20
CA GLY A 37 -8.80 -10.32 -2.08
C GLY A 37 -9.39 -10.44 -0.68
N VAL A 38 -9.08 -11.53 0.05
CA VAL A 38 -9.53 -11.78 1.42
C VAL A 38 -9.07 -10.71 2.42
N HIS A 39 -7.94 -10.05 2.15
CA HIS A 39 -7.41 -8.96 2.98
C HIS A 39 -7.81 -7.58 2.45
N TYR A 40 -7.90 -7.45 1.13
CA TYR A 40 -8.26 -6.21 0.46
C TYR A 40 -9.69 -5.76 0.77
N LEU A 41 -10.68 -6.66 0.70
CA LEU A 41 -12.09 -6.28 0.87
C LEU A 41 -12.41 -5.73 2.28
N PRO A 42 -11.94 -6.34 3.39
CA PRO A 42 -12.08 -5.72 4.70
C PRO A 42 -11.36 -4.38 4.80
N SER A 43 -10.15 -4.27 4.25
CA SER A 43 -9.38 -3.02 4.24
C SER A 43 -10.12 -1.87 3.53
N LEU A 44 -10.70 -2.14 2.35
CA LEU A 44 -11.52 -1.16 1.62
C LEU A 44 -12.80 -0.81 2.38
N THR A 45 -13.45 -1.81 2.98
CA THR A 45 -14.67 -1.60 3.79
C THR A 45 -14.41 -0.70 4.98
N ASP A 46 -13.35 -1.00 5.75
CA ASP A 46 -12.94 -0.19 6.90
C ASP A 46 -12.53 1.22 6.46
N ALA A 47 -11.90 1.36 5.30
CA ALA A 47 -11.54 2.66 4.75
C ALA A 47 -12.75 3.57 4.51
N HIS A 48 -13.82 3.03 3.91
CA HIS A 48 -15.08 3.77 3.75
C HIS A 48 -15.81 4.00 5.07
N LEU A 49 -15.82 3.02 5.97
CA LEU A 49 -16.47 3.14 7.29
C LEU A 49 -15.83 4.23 8.15
N LEU A 50 -14.51 4.28 8.16
CA LEU A 50 -13.71 5.24 8.94
C LEU A 50 -13.44 6.54 8.18
N GLN A 51 -13.81 6.62 6.90
CA GLN A 51 -13.52 7.74 6.01
C GLN A 51 -12.02 8.07 5.96
N VAL A 52 -11.20 7.05 5.64
CA VAL A 52 -9.76 7.20 5.51
C VAL A 52 -9.30 6.89 4.09
N CYS A 53 -8.37 7.67 3.57
CA CYS A 53 -7.68 7.40 2.32
C CYS A 53 -6.48 6.48 2.61
N ASN A 54 -6.70 5.17 2.59
CA ASN A 54 -5.73 4.16 3.03
C ASN A 54 -4.79 3.67 1.91
N ASN A 55 -5.16 3.82 0.65
CA ASN A 55 -4.37 3.40 -0.50
C ASN A 55 -4.60 4.34 -1.68
N PHE A 56 -3.74 4.30 -2.70
CA PHE A 56 -3.79 5.19 -3.87
C PHE A 56 -4.52 4.59 -5.09
N LYS A 57 -4.80 3.29 -5.07
CA LYS A 57 -5.28 2.53 -6.25
C LYS A 57 -6.80 2.60 -6.39
N ASP A 58 -7.50 2.75 -5.27
CA ASP A 58 -8.95 2.89 -5.22
C ASP A 58 -9.32 4.39 -5.25
N PRO A 59 -9.89 4.91 -6.36
CA PRO A 59 -10.37 6.29 -6.43
C PRO A 59 -11.45 6.64 -5.42
N GLY A 60 -12.32 5.71 -4.98
CA GLY A 60 -13.42 6.03 -4.07
C GLY A 60 -12.95 6.50 -2.69
N VAL A 61 -11.86 5.92 -2.16
CA VAL A 61 -11.30 6.35 -0.85
C VAL A 61 -10.51 7.67 -0.95
N GLN A 62 -10.14 8.14 -2.16
CA GLN A 62 -9.43 9.41 -2.35
C GLN A 62 -10.28 10.63 -1.98
N HIS A 63 -11.59 10.47 -1.87
CA HIS A 63 -12.49 11.56 -1.46
C HIS A 63 -12.34 11.93 0.02
N TYR A 64 -11.76 11.05 0.82
CA TYR A 64 -11.47 11.32 2.22
C TYR A 64 -10.12 12.03 2.41
N GLY A 65 -9.97 12.76 3.51
CA GLY A 65 -8.71 13.44 3.83
C GLY A 65 -8.38 14.67 2.96
N LYS A 66 -9.30 15.17 2.13
CA LYS A 66 -9.11 16.38 1.28
C LYS A 66 -9.17 17.73 2.03
N GLY A 67 -8.91 17.74 3.34
CA GLY A 67 -8.91 18.97 4.13
C GLY A 67 -7.69 19.85 3.80
N VAL A 68 -7.87 21.18 3.71
CA VAL A 68 -6.78 22.11 3.39
C VAL A 68 -5.62 21.99 4.37
N LEU A 69 -5.91 21.91 5.68
CA LEU A 69 -4.89 21.75 6.72
C LEU A 69 -4.15 20.42 6.59
N PHE A 70 -4.89 19.32 6.37
CA PHE A 70 -4.28 17.99 6.21
C PHE A 70 -3.39 17.94 4.97
N SER A 71 -3.88 18.46 3.84
CA SER A 71 -3.12 18.50 2.58
C SER A 71 -1.83 19.30 2.76
N LYS A 72 -1.91 20.47 3.39
CA LYS A 72 -0.73 21.28 3.70
C LYS A 72 0.29 20.53 4.56
N ILE A 73 -0.15 19.89 5.66
CA ILE A 73 0.74 19.13 6.54
C ILE A 73 1.37 17.96 5.79
N ARG A 74 0.57 17.21 5.01
CA ARG A 74 1.05 16.08 4.21
C ARG A 74 2.13 16.54 3.22
N ASP A 75 1.85 17.60 2.46
CA ASP A 75 2.77 18.10 1.44
C ASP A 75 4.06 18.64 2.07
N GLU A 76 3.96 19.34 3.21
CA GLU A 76 5.14 19.76 3.98
C GLU A 76 5.97 18.56 4.50
N MET A 77 5.32 17.49 4.95
CA MET A 77 6.01 16.27 5.39
C MET A 77 6.68 15.53 4.23
N ASP A 78 6.02 15.49 3.07
CA ASP A 78 6.54 14.90 1.82
C ASP A 78 7.81 15.64 1.36
N ASP A 79 7.75 16.98 1.33
CA ASP A 79 8.88 17.84 0.99
C ASP A 79 10.06 17.62 1.95
N ILE A 80 9.79 17.55 3.25
CA ILE A 80 10.82 17.27 4.26
C ILE A 80 11.46 15.90 4.01
N PHE A 81 10.65 14.86 3.75
CA PHE A 81 11.14 13.51 3.50
C PHE A 81 12.00 13.44 2.23
N CYS A 82 11.53 14.04 1.13
CA CYS A 82 12.29 14.10 -0.12
C CYS A 82 13.60 14.89 0.01
N SER A 83 13.63 15.87 0.91
CA SER A 83 14.82 16.68 1.19
C SER A 83 15.83 15.99 2.12
N LEU A 84 15.49 14.83 2.70
CA LEU A 84 16.44 14.07 3.51
C LEU A 84 17.58 13.54 2.64
N PRO A 85 18.80 13.40 3.18
CA PRO A 85 19.87 12.74 2.46
C PRO A 85 19.45 11.30 2.18
N ALA A 86 19.66 10.87 0.94
CA ALA A 86 19.40 9.50 0.55
C ALA A 86 20.16 8.50 1.45
N PRO A 87 19.54 7.35 1.78
CA PRO A 87 20.21 6.35 2.60
C PRO A 87 21.46 5.86 1.89
N ILE A 88 22.53 5.72 2.67
CA ILE A 88 23.79 5.20 2.17
C ILE A 88 23.58 3.70 1.90
N SER A 89 23.71 3.33 0.63
CA SER A 89 23.71 1.92 0.24
C SER A 89 24.83 1.17 0.95
N SER A 90 24.51 -0.03 1.44
CA SER A 90 25.52 -0.96 1.96
C SER A 90 26.43 -1.53 0.86
N LEU A 91 26.07 -1.33 -0.42
CA LEU A 91 26.86 -1.71 -1.58
C LEU A 91 27.70 -0.53 -2.06
N THR A 92 29.01 -0.73 -2.17
CA THR A 92 30.00 0.30 -2.54
C THR A 92 29.88 0.81 -3.98
N THR A 93 29.03 0.19 -4.82
CA THR A 93 28.90 0.47 -6.26
C THR A 93 27.48 0.88 -6.69
N SER A 94 26.59 1.25 -5.77
CA SER A 94 25.27 1.74 -6.16
C SER A 94 25.32 3.18 -6.67
N ALA A 95 24.59 3.46 -7.75
CA ALA A 95 24.31 4.83 -8.16
C ALA A 95 23.63 5.60 -7.00
N PRO A 96 23.88 6.92 -6.86
CA PRO A 96 23.13 7.76 -5.94
C PRO A 96 21.64 7.60 -6.21
N VAL A 97 20.88 7.29 -5.17
CA VAL A 97 19.41 7.26 -5.23
C VAL A 97 18.88 8.56 -4.64
N ASP A 98 17.76 9.04 -5.18
CA ASP A 98 17.01 10.16 -4.61
C ASP A 98 15.94 9.60 -3.65
N MET A 99 15.56 10.35 -2.61
CA MET A 99 14.53 9.90 -1.67
C MET A 99 13.17 9.65 -2.36
N ALA A 100 12.87 10.32 -3.47
CA ALA A 100 11.67 10.10 -4.27
C ALA A 100 11.59 8.68 -4.87
N VAL A 101 12.70 7.95 -4.98
CA VAL A 101 12.70 6.54 -5.45
C VAL A 101 11.91 5.63 -4.49
N PHE A 102 11.77 6.03 -3.22
CA PHE A 102 10.95 5.30 -2.25
C PHE A 102 9.44 5.48 -2.48
N TYR A 103 9.01 6.42 -3.32
CA TYR A 103 7.62 6.51 -3.82
C TYR A 103 7.34 5.49 -4.92
N ASN A 104 7.74 4.25 -4.68
CA ASN A 104 7.44 3.15 -5.57
C ASN A 104 6.19 2.41 -5.06
N PRO A 105 5.03 2.57 -5.72
CA PRO A 105 3.81 1.85 -5.33
C PRO A 105 3.96 0.31 -5.39
N ALA A 106 4.94 -0.19 -6.13
CA ALA A 106 5.28 -1.62 -6.19
C ALA A 106 6.43 -2.03 -5.24
N GLY A 107 7.03 -1.09 -4.49
CA GLY A 107 8.19 -1.33 -3.63
C GLY A 107 7.86 -1.88 -2.24
N GLY A 108 6.64 -1.63 -1.76
CA GLY A 108 6.24 -1.97 -0.38
C GLY A 108 7.03 -1.21 0.68
N CYS A 109 6.60 -1.30 1.94
CA CYS A 109 7.34 -0.77 3.09
C CYS A 109 7.09 -1.65 4.31
N PHE A 110 8.16 -2.01 5.04
CA PHE A 110 8.10 -2.81 6.25
C PHE A 110 8.86 -2.11 7.36
N HIS A 111 8.30 -2.13 8.57
CA HIS A 111 9.00 -1.60 9.74
C HIS A 111 10.13 -2.55 10.16
N GLY A 112 11.23 -2.00 10.69
CA GLY A 112 12.39 -2.80 11.10
C GLY A 112 12.08 -3.87 12.16
N GLU A 113 11.05 -3.64 12.97
CA GLU A 113 10.55 -4.59 13.99
C GLU A 113 9.58 -5.65 13.44
N CYS A 114 9.25 -5.62 12.14
CA CYS A 114 8.50 -6.71 11.52
C CYS A 114 9.35 -7.99 11.50
N SER A 115 8.72 -9.14 11.75
CA SER A 115 9.39 -10.45 11.68
C SER A 115 9.21 -11.08 10.30
N VAL A 116 10.28 -11.65 9.77
CA VAL A 116 10.29 -12.49 8.56
C VAL A 116 10.63 -13.92 8.92
N SER A 117 10.01 -14.88 8.24
CA SER A 117 10.32 -16.30 8.39
C SER A 117 11.43 -16.70 7.41
N LEU A 118 12.37 -17.52 7.87
CA LEU A 118 13.47 -18.06 7.07
C LEU A 118 13.19 -19.52 6.68
N MET A 119 13.82 -20.00 5.61
CA MET A 119 13.65 -21.38 5.11
C MET A 119 14.05 -22.46 6.14
N ASN A 120 14.90 -22.12 7.11
CA ASN A 120 15.30 -23.03 8.20
C ASN A 120 14.26 -23.14 9.33
N GLY A 121 13.10 -22.48 9.19
CA GLY A 121 12.02 -22.48 10.19
C GLY A 121 12.20 -21.45 11.32
N THR A 122 13.28 -20.67 11.31
CA THR A 122 13.49 -19.58 12.28
C THR A 122 12.92 -18.26 11.79
N THR A 123 12.74 -17.29 12.69
CA THR A 123 12.34 -15.92 12.35
C THR A 123 13.45 -14.92 12.62
N LYS A 124 13.48 -13.84 11.84
CA LYS A 124 14.40 -12.71 12.00
C LYS A 124 13.64 -11.40 11.92
N LEU A 125 14.14 -10.32 12.53
CA LEU A 125 13.57 -8.98 12.29
C LEU A 125 14.03 -8.45 10.93
N VAL A 126 13.21 -7.64 10.27
CA VAL A 126 13.53 -7.03 8.96
C VAL A 126 14.84 -6.25 9.04
N LYS A 127 15.08 -5.52 10.13
CA LYS A 127 16.33 -4.76 10.34
C LYS A 127 17.59 -5.62 10.46
N ASP A 128 17.44 -6.91 10.77
CA ASP A 128 18.54 -7.85 11.01
C ASP A 128 18.79 -8.80 9.82
N VAL A 129 18.02 -8.65 8.72
CA VAL A 129 18.20 -9.43 7.48
C VAL A 129 19.53 -9.10 6.82
N GLN A 130 20.26 -10.13 6.38
CA GLN A 130 21.58 -10.00 5.79
C GLN A 130 21.69 -10.76 4.47
N PRO A 131 22.63 -10.39 3.57
CA PRO A 131 22.93 -11.16 2.37
C PRO A 131 23.21 -12.64 2.71
N GLY A 132 22.48 -13.54 2.06
CA GLY A 132 22.56 -15.00 2.30
C GLY A 132 21.38 -15.56 3.10
N ASP A 133 20.60 -14.72 3.77
CA ASP A 133 19.34 -15.15 4.40
C ASP A 133 18.34 -15.59 3.31
N ARG A 134 17.73 -16.77 3.50
CA ARG A 134 16.71 -17.31 2.59
C ARG A 134 15.34 -17.21 3.25
N MET A 135 14.45 -16.40 2.67
CA MET A 135 13.10 -16.20 3.17
C MET A 135 12.22 -17.43 2.92
N ALA A 136 11.35 -17.76 3.88
CA ALA A 136 10.30 -18.75 3.68
C ALA A 136 9.19 -18.14 2.81
N LEU A 137 8.88 -18.80 1.69
CA LEU A 137 7.74 -18.44 0.84
C LEU A 137 6.45 -19.00 1.44
N HIS A 138 5.39 -18.19 1.47
CA HIS A 138 4.06 -18.69 1.78
C HIS A 138 3.55 -19.48 0.56
N GLY A 139 3.45 -20.82 0.68
CA GLY A 139 2.94 -21.69 -0.39
C GLY A 139 3.92 -22.70 -1.01
N GLY A 140 5.16 -22.82 -0.53
CA GLY A 140 6.10 -23.85 -0.98
C GLY A 140 7.07 -23.40 -2.09
N MET A 141 8.12 -24.19 -2.24
CA MET A 141 9.39 -23.88 -2.91
C MET A 141 9.27 -23.51 -4.40
N VAL A 142 10.12 -22.58 -4.84
CA VAL A 142 10.74 -22.60 -6.18
C VAL A 142 12.23 -22.87 -6.02
#